data_AF-A0A8T3NRG1-F1
#
_entry.id   AF-A0A8T3NRG1-F1
#
_cell.length_a   1.000
_cell.length_b   1.000
_cell.length_c   1.000
_cell.angle_alpha   90.00
_cell.angle_beta   90.00
_cell.angle_gamma   90.00
#
_symmetry.space_group_name_H-M   'P 1'
#
loop_
_entity.id
_entity.type
_entity.pdbx_description
1 polymer ?
#
loop_
_entity_poly.entity_id
_entity_poly.type
_entity_poly.pdbx_seq_one_letter_code
_entity_poly.pdbx_strand_id
1 'polypeptide(L)'
;MSYLVGRRLGAGIEAAFLRGLASLEVEAPGLDDWPSIADLVERYGDFPLGGTDASVAVLAERMGTDLIVTLDRRHFGAIRSTQRGPFRLLPE
;
A
#
# COMPACT_ATOMS: atom_id res chain seq x y z
N MET A 1 -9.69 2.98 5.19
CA MET A 1 -10.21 1.63 4.85
C MET A 1 -11.47 1.27 5.65
N SER A 2 -11.40 1.24 6.99
CA SER A 2 -12.54 0.88 7.87
C SER A 2 -13.82 1.68 7.60
N TYR A 3 -13.71 3.00 7.40
CA TYR A 3 -14.85 3.88 7.11
C TYR A 3 -15.77 3.39 5.98
N LEU A 4 -15.21 2.86 4.88
CA LEU A 4 -16.03 2.36 3.76
C LEU A 4 -16.74 1.05 4.10
N VAL A 5 -16.11 0.21 4.91
CA VAL A 5 -16.72 -1.04 5.42
C VAL A 5 -17.90 -0.69 6.32
N GLY A 6 -17.71 0.21 7.30
CA GLY A 6 -18.79 0.68 8.16
C GLY A 6 -19.92 1.34 7.38
N ARG A 7 -19.58 2.23 6.44
CA ARG A 7 -20.57 2.95 5.62
C ARG A 7 -21.38 2.04 4.70
N ARG A 8 -20.78 0.98 4.14
CA ARG A 8 -21.44 0.11 3.16
C ARG A 8 -22.04 -1.17 3.77
N LEU A 9 -21.47 -1.68 4.85
CA LEU A 9 -21.78 -3.01 5.40
C LEU A 9 -22.17 -2.97 6.89
N GLY A 10 -22.13 -1.80 7.53
CA GLY A 10 -22.56 -1.60 8.91
C GLY A 10 -21.49 -1.93 9.97
N ALA A 11 -21.72 -1.43 11.19
CA ALA A 11 -20.75 -1.48 12.29
C ALA A 11 -20.39 -2.92 12.72
N GLY A 12 -21.31 -3.88 12.61
CA GLY A 12 -21.04 -5.28 12.96
C GLY A 12 -19.98 -5.92 12.05
N ILE A 13 -20.07 -5.68 10.74
CA ILE A 13 -19.09 -6.17 9.76
C ILE A 13 -17.77 -5.41 9.88
N GLU A 14 -17.83 -4.10 10.13
CA GLU A 14 -16.63 -3.30 10.40
C GLU A 14 -15.85 -3.83 11.62
N ALA A 15 -16.53 -4.14 12.72
CA ALA A 15 -15.90 -4.72 13.89
C ALA A 15 -15.32 -6.11 13.61
N ALA A 16 -16.01 -6.95 12.84
CA ALA A 16 -15.49 -8.25 12.42
C ALA A 16 -14.23 -8.12 11.55
N PHE A 17 -14.23 -7.18 10.59
CA PHE A 17 -13.08 -6.85 9.77
C PHE A 17 -11.87 -6.43 10.62
N LEU A 18 -12.06 -5.51 11.57
CA LEU A 18 -11.00 -5.05 12.48
C LEU A 18 -10.44 -6.18 13.35
N ARG A 19 -11.29 -7.09 13.85
CA ARG A 19 -10.81 -8.27 14.59
C ARG A 19 -10.00 -9.21 13.70
N GLY A 20 -10.37 -9.34 12.42
CA GLY A 20 -9.61 -10.13 11.45
C GLY A 20 -8.20 -9.58 11.18
N LEU A 21 -7.97 -8.28 11.36
CA LEU A 21 -6.62 -7.71 11.22
C LEU A 21 -5.64 -8.24 12.27
N ALA A 22 -6.12 -8.73 13.43
CA ALA A 22 -5.27 -9.28 14.47
C ALA A 22 -4.57 -10.60 14.06
N SER A 23 -5.01 -11.25 12.98
CA SER A 23 -4.34 -12.42 12.42
C SER A 23 -3.35 -12.08 11.29
N LEU A 24 -3.13 -10.80 11.01
CA LEU A 24 -2.22 -10.31 9.97
C LEU A 24 -1.08 -9.52 10.61
N GLU A 25 0.09 -9.54 9.95
CA GLU A 25 1.17 -8.60 10.23
C GLU A 25 0.83 -7.27 9.54
N VAL A 26 0.48 -6.26 10.33
CA VAL A 26 0.06 -4.95 9.84
C VAL A 26 1.17 -3.94 10.12
N GLU A 27 1.81 -3.48 9.04
CA GLU A 27 2.87 -2.49 9.09
C GLU A 27 2.36 -1.10 8.69
N ALA A 28 2.75 -0.09 9.46
CA ALA A 28 2.49 1.31 9.16
C ALA A 28 3.80 2.03 8.77
N PRO A 29 3.73 3.08 7.93
CA PRO A 29 4.88 3.94 7.69
C PRO A 29 5.39 4.55 9.00
N GLY A 30 6.69 4.44 9.22
CA GLY A 30 7.41 5.12 10.29
C GLY A 30 7.72 6.58 9.92
N LEU A 31 8.28 7.33 10.87
CA LEU A 31 8.66 8.72 10.64
C LEU A 31 9.68 8.87 9.51
N ASP A 32 10.60 7.92 9.39
CA ASP A 32 11.68 7.93 8.41
C ASP A 32 11.22 7.55 7.00
N ASP A 33 10.02 6.98 6.84
CA ASP A 33 9.49 6.59 5.52
C ASP A 33 8.85 7.78 4.78
N TRP A 34 8.35 8.77 5.51
CA TRP A 34 7.59 9.89 4.92
C TRP A 34 8.35 10.70 3.87
N PRO A 35 9.65 11.00 4.03
CA PRO A 35 10.43 11.64 2.98
C PRO A 35 10.42 10.83 1.67
N SER A 36 10.69 9.52 1.74
CA SER A 36 10.67 8.64 0.56
C SER A 36 9.28 8.50 -0.06
N ILE A 37 8.22 8.51 0.76
CA ILE A 37 6.82 8.53 0.28
C ILE A 37 6.55 9.83 -0.49
N ALA A 38 6.95 10.97 0.05
CA ALA A 38 6.78 12.26 -0.61
C ALA A 38 7.56 12.34 -1.93
N ASP A 39 8.82 11.89 -1.93
CA ASP A 39 9.68 11.84 -3.12
C ASP A 39 9.05 10.97 -4.23
N LEU A 40 8.41 9.86 -3.86
CA LEU A 40 7.73 8.99 -4.82
C LEU A 40 6.48 9.68 -5.40
N VAL A 41 5.68 10.34 -4.57
CA VAL A 41 4.50 11.09 -5.03
C VAL A 41 4.91 12.21 -6.00
N GLU A 42 5.98 12.94 -5.68
CA GLU A 42 6.52 13.99 -6.56
C GLU A 42 7.05 13.41 -7.88
N ARG A 43 7.84 12.33 -7.81
CA ARG A 43 8.41 11.65 -8.98
C ARG A 43 7.35 11.18 -9.98
N TYR A 44 6.20 10.73 -9.48
CA TYR A 44 5.08 10.27 -10.29
C TYR A 44 3.96 11.32 -10.37
N GLY A 45 4.26 12.62 -10.28
CA GLY A 45 3.25 13.69 -10.29
C GLY A 45 2.31 13.68 -11.50
N ASP A 46 2.82 13.33 -12.68
CA ASP A 46 2.02 13.20 -13.93
C ASP A 46 1.15 11.92 -13.95
N PHE A 47 1.33 11.04 -12.97
CA PHE A 47 0.64 9.78 -12.80
C PHE A 47 0.28 9.59 -11.32
N PRO A 48 -0.77 10.27 -10.82
CA PRO A 48 -0.96 10.53 -9.41
C PRO A 48 -1.24 9.25 -8.61
N LEU A 49 -0.17 8.59 -8.15
CA LEU A 49 -0.20 7.42 -7.27
C LEU A 49 -0.92 7.74 -5.96
N GLY A 50 -0.69 8.94 -5.43
CA GLY A 50 -1.12 9.33 -4.09
C GLY A 50 -0.30 8.69 -2.97
N GLY A 51 -0.48 9.21 -1.75
CA GLY A 51 0.32 8.78 -0.60
C GLY A 51 0.10 7.33 -0.18
N THR A 52 -1.09 6.77 -0.42
CA THR A 52 -1.39 5.36 -0.07
C THR A 52 -0.54 4.40 -0.90
N ASP A 53 -0.57 4.49 -2.23
CA ASP A 53 0.18 3.57 -3.08
C ASP A 53 1.69 3.78 -2.92
N ALA A 54 2.11 5.04 -2.75
CA ALA A 54 3.50 5.36 -2.44
C ALA A 54 3.97 4.74 -1.12
N SER A 55 3.14 4.77 -0.07
CA SER A 55 3.47 4.16 1.22
C SER A 55 3.62 2.64 1.13
N VAL A 56 2.77 1.96 0.34
CA VAL A 56 2.90 0.51 0.13
C VAL A 56 4.21 0.17 -0.59
N ALA A 57 4.58 0.95 -1.60
CA ALA A 57 5.84 0.76 -2.31
C ALA A 57 7.05 0.91 -1.38
N VAL A 58 7.09 1.98 -0.57
CA VAL A 58 8.19 2.22 0.39
C VAL A 58 8.24 1.13 1.47
N LEU A 59 7.09 0.70 2.00
CA LEU A 59 7.05 -0.40 2.97
C LEU A 59 7.54 -1.73 2.36
N ALA A 60 7.19 -2.02 1.11
CA ALA A 60 7.67 -3.22 0.43
C ALA A 60 9.21 -3.21 0.31
N GLU A 61 9.81 -2.07 -0.01
CA GLU A 61 11.27 -1.91 -0.03
C GLU A 61 11.88 -2.11 1.36
N ARG A 62 11.33 -1.46 2.39
CA ARG A 62 11.80 -1.57 3.78
C ARG A 62 11.75 -3.02 4.29
N MET A 63 10.71 -3.76 3.91
CA MET A 63 10.53 -5.17 4.24
C MET A 63 11.35 -6.11 3.33
N GLY A 64 12.07 -5.57 2.34
CA GLY A 64 12.91 -6.34 1.44
C GLY A 64 12.14 -7.25 0.48
N THR A 65 10.88 -6.93 0.16
CA THR A 65 10.04 -7.71 -0.76
C THR A 65 9.80 -6.95 -2.07
N ASP A 66 9.73 -7.70 -3.16
CA ASP A 66 9.31 -7.20 -4.48
C ASP A 66 7.87 -7.62 -4.82
N LEU A 67 7.17 -8.29 -3.91
CA LEU A 67 5.83 -8.82 -4.12
C LEU A 67 4.76 -7.90 -3.53
N ILE A 68 3.80 -7.49 -4.36
CA ILE A 68 2.62 -6.73 -3.94
C ILE A 68 1.36 -7.47 -4.39
N VAL A 69 0.46 -7.73 -3.44
CA VAL A 69 -0.87 -8.27 -3.75
C VAL A 69 -1.84 -7.10 -3.88
N THR A 70 -2.27 -6.80 -5.10
CA THR A 70 -3.10 -5.63 -5.40
C THR A 70 -3.99 -5.87 -6.60
N LEU A 71 -5.18 -5.28 -6.58
CA LEU A 71 -6.04 -5.18 -7.76
C LEU A 71 -5.67 -3.97 -8.63
N ASP A 72 -4.91 -3.01 -8.08
CA ASP A 72 -4.47 -1.82 -8.79
C ASP A 72 -3.16 -2.04 -9.53
N ARG A 73 -3.23 -2.83 -10.60
CA ARG A 73 -2.05 -3.18 -11.41
C ARG A 73 -1.51 -1.98 -12.19
N ARG A 74 -2.37 -1.00 -12.47
CA ARG A 74 -2.00 0.21 -13.21
C ARG A 74 -1.03 1.05 -12.39
N HIS A 75 -1.36 1.33 -11.12
CA HIS A 75 -0.48 2.15 -10.28
C HIS A 75 0.82 1.43 -9.96
N PHE A 76 0.75 0.21 -9.42
CA PHE A 76 1.96 -0.50 -8.99
C PHE A 76 2.84 -1.02 -10.14
N GLY A 77 2.27 -1.22 -11.35
CA GLY A 77 3.04 -1.61 -12.52
C GLY A 77 3.97 -0.52 -13.06
N ALA A 78 3.69 0.76 -12.75
CA ALA A 78 4.54 1.89 -13.12
C ALA A 78 5.69 2.13 -12.12
N ILE A 79 5.54 1.66 -10.88
CA ILE A 79 6.51 1.89 -9.82
C ILE A 79 7.66 0.90 -9.93
N ARG A 80 8.88 1.39 -9.71
CA ARG A 80 10.08 0.56 -9.60
C ARG A 80 10.72 0.76 -8.23
N SER A 81 11.02 -0.36 -7.59
CA SER A 81 11.89 -0.37 -6.42
C SER A 81 13.30 0.08 -6.82
N THR A 82 13.85 0.97 -6.01
CA THR A 82 15.24 1.42 -6.02
C THR A 82 16.23 0.27 -5.75
N GLN A 83 15.80 -0.78 -5.04
CA GLN A 83 16.65 -1.90 -4.63
C GLN A 83 16.46 -3.16 -5.49
N ARG A 84 15.22 -3.45 -5.95
CA ARG A 84 14.87 -4.75 -6.55
C ARG A 84 14.26 -4.68 -7.95
N GLY A 85 14.06 -3.49 -8.52
CA GLY A 85 13.46 -3.32 -9.85
C GLY A 85 11.92 -3.33 -9.83
N PRO A 86 11.22 -3.83 -10.88
CA PRO A 86 9.76 -3.79 -10.92
C PRO A 86 9.14 -4.74 -9.88
N PHE A 87 8.01 -4.35 -9.30
CA PHE A 87 7.26 -5.21 -8.38
C PHE A 87 6.59 -6.38 -9.14
N ARG A 88 6.61 -7.58 -8.55
CA ARG A 88 5.70 -8.68 -8.90
C ARG A 88 4.34 -8.39 -8.31
N LEU A 89 3.31 -8.41 -9.17
CA LEU A 89 1.94 -8.11 -8.77
C LEU A 89 1.08 -9.36 -8.81
N LEU A 90 0.44 -9.68 -7.69
CA LEU A 90 -0.53 -10.77 -7.59
C LEU A 90 -1.95 -10.24 -7.29
N PRO A 91 -3.00 -10.99 -7.68
CA PRO A 91 -2.96 -12.15 -8.59
C PRO A 91 -2.50 -11.74 -10.00
N GLU A 92 -2.10 -12.72 -10.83
CA GLU A 92 -1.65 -12.49 -12.20
C GLU A 92 -2.71 -11.80 -13.08
#